data_AF-A0A4U1VNW7-F1
#
_entry.id   AF-A0A4U1VNW7-F1
#
_cell.length_a   1.000
_cell.length_b   1.000
_cell.length_c   1.000
_cell.angle_alpha   90.00
_cell.angle_beta   90.00
_cell.angle_gamma   90.00
#
_symmetry.space_group_name_H-M   'P 1'
#
loop_
_entity.id
_entity.type
_entity.pdbx_description
1 polymer ?
#
loop_
_entity_poly.entity_id
_entity_poly.type
_entity_poly.pdbx_seq_one_letter_code
_entity_poly.pdbx_strand_id
1 'polypeptide(L)'
;MKIKILTIILLSFPTIVSAHINHIDPDDICYLKVKEMMIYIYKLDPSNEKFQKVSEKMDSIDVLIGEKKYCDAENILARLLRK
;
A
#
# COMPACT_ATOMS: atom_id res chain seq x y z
N MET A 1 -29.63 -20.94 -37.30
CA MET A 1 -28.73 -20.09 -38.12
C MET A 1 -28.63 -18.72 -37.43
N LYS A 2 -27.68 -18.44 -36.52
CA LYS A 2 -26.24 -18.18 -36.69
C LYS A 2 -25.91 -17.13 -37.76
N ILE A 3 -26.04 -15.85 -37.41
CA ILE A 3 -25.35 -14.71 -38.05
C ILE A 3 -25.00 -13.73 -36.90
N LYS A 4 -23.94 -13.95 -36.11
CA LYS A 4 -22.54 -13.57 -36.36
C LYS A 4 -22.30 -12.07 -36.68
N ILE A 5 -23.15 -11.14 -36.22
CA ILE A 5 -22.89 -9.69 -36.40
C ILE A 5 -22.30 -9.02 -35.16
N LEU A 6 -22.44 -9.59 -33.97
CA LEU A 6 -21.95 -8.95 -32.74
C LEU A 6 -20.42 -8.99 -32.55
N THR A 7 -19.69 -9.73 -33.39
CA THR A 7 -18.28 -10.07 -33.13
C THR A 7 -17.28 -9.16 -33.86
N ILE A 8 -17.73 -8.19 -34.67
CA ILE A 8 -16.83 -7.40 -35.53
C ILE A 8 -16.51 -6.01 -34.95
N ILE A 9 -17.30 -5.50 -34.00
CA ILE A 9 -17.02 -4.18 -33.38
C ILE A 9 -15.89 -4.25 -32.33
N LEU A 10 -15.45 -5.45 -31.93
CA LEU A 10 -14.34 -5.61 -30.98
C LEU A 10 -12.93 -5.54 -31.61
N LEU A 11 -12.82 -5.35 -32.93
CA LEU A 11 -11.54 -5.49 -33.65
C LEU A 11 -10.92 -4.16 -34.13
N SER A 12 -11.46 -3.00 -33.73
CA SER A 12 -11.04 -1.71 -34.30
C SER A 12 -10.71 -0.62 -33.29
N PHE A 13 -10.04 -0.95 -32.18
CA PHE A 13 -9.14 0.02 -31.53
C PHE A 13 -7.84 -0.66 -31.03
N PRO A 14 -6.96 -1.10 -31.94
CA PRO A 14 -5.57 -1.32 -31.60
C PRO A 14 -4.83 0.01 -31.74
N THR A 15 -4.89 0.88 -30.72
CA THR A 15 -3.93 1.98 -30.63
C THR A 15 -3.55 2.27 -29.18
N ILE A 16 -2.43 1.66 -28.81
CA ILE A 16 -1.42 2.23 -27.90
C ILE A 16 -1.92 2.35 -26.46
N VAL A 17 -1.96 1.22 -25.74
CA VAL A 17 -1.65 1.26 -24.31
C VAL A 17 -0.18 1.63 -24.25
N SER A 18 0.07 2.94 -24.18
CA SER A 18 1.39 3.52 -24.06
C SER A 18 2.12 2.79 -22.94
N ALA A 19 3.31 2.28 -23.25
CA ALA A 19 4.22 1.61 -22.34
C ALA A 19 4.81 2.58 -21.29
N HIS A 20 3.99 3.47 -20.72
CA HIS A 20 4.26 4.10 -19.44
C HIS A 20 3.60 3.24 -18.36
N ILE A 21 4.09 2.01 -18.21
CA ILE A 21 4.08 1.39 -16.88
C ILE A 21 4.99 2.30 -16.07
N ASN A 22 4.39 3.31 -15.43
CA ASN A 22 5.09 4.15 -14.48
C ASN A 22 5.75 3.16 -13.52
N HIS A 23 7.08 3.20 -13.42
CA HIS A 23 7.81 2.45 -12.41
C HIS A 23 7.27 2.96 -11.07
N ILE A 24 6.25 2.27 -10.51
CA ILE A 24 5.82 2.51 -9.15
C ILE A 24 6.99 2.02 -8.31
N ASP A 25 7.67 2.95 -7.67
CA ASP A 25 8.75 2.62 -6.77
C ASP A 25 8.16 1.74 -5.65
N PRO A 26 8.73 0.56 -5.35
CA PRO A 26 8.31 -0.24 -4.21
C PRO A 26 8.21 0.58 -2.91
N ASP A 27 9.03 1.62 -2.76
CA ASP A 27 9.00 2.52 -1.61
C ASP A 27 7.73 3.37 -1.56
N ASP A 28 7.13 3.74 -2.71
CA ASP A 28 5.85 4.45 -2.76
C ASP A 28 4.70 3.58 -2.23
N ILE A 29 4.74 2.28 -2.53
CA ILE A 29 3.75 1.32 -2.02
C ILE A 29 3.88 1.17 -0.50
N CYS A 30 5.11 1.03 -0.01
CA CYS A 30 5.37 0.93 1.42
C CYS A 30 4.99 2.21 2.16
N TYR A 31 5.24 3.39 1.58
CA TYR A 31 4.81 4.67 2.14
C TYR A 31 3.30 4.72 2.37
N LEU A 32 2.51 4.35 1.35
CA LEU A 32 1.05 4.33 1.44
C LEU A 32 0.58 3.38 2.55
N LYS A 33 1.16 2.17 2.62
CA LYS A 33 0.84 1.20 3.68
C LYS A 33 1.18 1.69 5.08
N VAL A 34 2.36 2.29 5.28
CA VAL A 34 2.74 2.87 6.58
C VAL A 34 1.70 3.91 6.99
N LYS A 35 1.29 4.77 6.07
CA LYS A 35 0.28 5.80 6.33
C LYS A 35 -1.07 5.21 6.73
N GLU A 36 -1.53 4.18 6.02
CA GLU A 36 -2.76 3.46 6.36
C GLU A 36 -2.68 2.80 7.75
N MET A 37 -1.56 2.12 8.06
CA MET A 37 -1.35 1.49 9.36
C MET A 37 -1.32 2.52 10.49
N MET A 38 -0.65 3.65 10.30
CA MET A 38 -0.58 4.73 11.28
C MET A 38 -1.97 5.32 11.55
N ILE A 39 -2.76 5.56 10.51
CA ILE A 39 -4.16 6.01 10.66
C ILE A 39 -4.97 4.99 11.47
N TYR A 40 -4.80 3.69 11.20
CA TYR A 40 -5.46 2.64 11.98
C TYR A 40 -5.03 2.68 13.45
N ILE A 41 -3.73 2.81 13.74
CA ILE A 41 -3.19 2.88 15.11
C ILE A 41 -3.75 4.09 15.85
N TYR A 42 -3.78 5.28 15.23
CA TYR A 42 -4.32 6.49 15.87
C TYR A 42 -5.82 6.43 16.18
N LYS A 43 -6.56 5.51 15.55
CA LYS A 43 -7.97 5.25 15.86
C LYS A 43 -8.17 4.25 16.99
N LEU A 44 -7.11 3.56 17.43
CA LEU A 44 -7.19 2.66 18.57
C LEU A 44 -7.26 3.46 19.88
N ASP A 45 -7.93 2.88 20.86
CA ASP A 45 -7.89 3.39 22.23
C ASP A 45 -6.44 3.34 22.75
N PRO A 46 -5.95 4.37 23.46
CA PRO A 46 -4.62 4.34 24.05
C PRO A 46 -4.37 3.13 24.96
N SER A 47 -5.38 2.59 25.62
CA SER A 47 -5.28 1.37 26.42
C SER A 47 -5.20 0.08 25.61
N ASN A 48 -5.38 0.14 24.28
CA ASN A 48 -5.29 -1.01 23.41
C ASN A 48 -3.86 -1.58 23.40
N GLU A 49 -3.74 -2.90 23.57
CA GLU A 49 -2.44 -3.59 23.58
C GLU A 49 -1.60 -3.30 22.32
N LYS A 50 -2.23 -3.25 21.15
CA LYS A 50 -1.53 -2.95 19.89
C LYS A 50 -1.06 -1.51 19.84
N PHE A 51 -1.85 -0.57 20.36
CA PHE A 51 -1.44 0.82 20.45
C PHE A 51 -0.22 0.95 21.35
N GLN A 52 -0.25 0.34 22.54
CA GLN A 52 0.87 0.35 23.48
C GLN A 52 2.14 -0.24 22.87
N LYS A 53 2.07 -1.43 22.25
CA LYS A 53 3.20 -2.06 21.57
C LYS A 53 3.82 -1.19 20.48
N VAL A 54 2.99 -0.48 19.70
CA VAL A 54 3.49 0.42 18.67
C VAL A 54 4.07 1.70 19.28
N SER A 55 3.43 2.25 20.32
CA SER A 55 3.90 3.44 21.03
C SER A 55 5.30 3.24 21.60
N GLU A 56 5.62 2.06 22.14
CA GLU A 56 6.96 1.71 22.63
C GLU A 56 8.05 1.70 21.54
N LYS A 57 7.65 1.58 20.26
CA LYS A 57 8.55 1.53 19.10
C LYS A 57 8.44 2.76 18.19
N MET A 58 7.64 3.75 18.56
CA MET A 58 7.33 4.89 17.69
C MET A 58 8.58 5.67 17.29
N ASP A 59 9.50 5.93 18.22
CA ASP A 59 10.76 6.63 17.91
C ASP A 59 11.57 5.92 16.82
N SER A 60 11.61 4.57 16.85
CA SER A 60 12.31 3.79 15.83
C SER A 60 11.59 3.82 14.49
N ILE A 61 10.26 3.83 14.50
CA ILE A 61 9.44 3.93 13.29
C ILE A 61 9.59 5.33 12.65
N ASP A 62 9.60 6.38 13.47
CA ASP A 62 9.77 7.77 13.02
C ASP A 62 11.13 8.01 12.38
N VAL A 63 12.21 7.42 12.94
CA VAL A 63 13.54 7.45 12.31
C VAL A 63 13.52 6.82 10.93
N LEU A 64 12.91 5.64 10.78
CA LEU A 64 12.81 4.97 9.47
C LEU A 64 11.99 5.77 8.46
N ILE A 65 10.89 6.39 8.89
CA ILE A 65 10.07 7.26 8.05
C ILE A 65 10.87 8.50 7.62
N GLY A 66 11.64 9.11 8.54
CA GLY A 66 12.50 10.26 8.26
C GLY A 66 13.63 9.93 7.27
N GLU A 67 14.20 8.74 7.37
CA GLU A 67 15.19 8.20 6.43
C GLU A 67 14.58 7.67 5.12
N LYS A 68 13.25 7.79 4.95
CA LYS A 68 12.48 7.27 3.79
C LYS A 68 12.55 5.74 3.62
N LYS A 69 12.91 5.00 4.67
CA LYS A 69 12.93 3.52 4.69
C LYS A 69 11.53 2.96 4.98
N TYR A 70 10.59 3.26 4.10
CA TYR A 70 9.18 2.97 4.35
C TYR A 70 8.86 1.47 4.43
N CYS A 71 9.55 0.63 3.65
CA CYS A 71 9.33 -0.82 3.71
C CYS A 71 9.83 -1.43 5.03
N ASP A 72 10.92 -0.91 5.60
CA ASP A 72 11.39 -1.34 6.92
C ASP A 72 10.40 -0.94 8.02
N ALA A 73 9.87 0.28 7.94
CA ALA A 73 8.81 0.75 8.85
C ALA A 73 7.53 -0.09 8.71
N GLU A 74 7.10 -0.41 7.48
CA GLU A 74 5.95 -1.28 7.21
C GLU A 74 6.14 -2.66 7.82
N ASN A 75 7.31 -3.27 7.67
CA ASN A 75 7.62 -4.58 8.23
C ASN A 75 7.53 -4.59 9.77
N ILE A 76 8.06 -3.56 10.42
CA ILE A 76 7.97 -3.43 11.88
C ILE A 76 6.52 -3.28 12.31
N LEU A 77 5.77 -2.37 11.69
CA LEU A 77 4.35 -2.14 11.99
C LEU A 77 3.52 -3.41 11.77
N ALA A 78 3.70 -4.10 10.63
CA ALA A 78 3.01 -5.35 10.33
C ALA A 78 3.28 -6.44 11.36
N ARG A 79 4.51 -6.53 11.88
CA ARG A 79 4.89 -7.47 12.94
C ARG A 79 4.25 -7.11 14.28
N LEU A 80 4.23 -5.85 14.65
CA LEU A 80 3.63 -5.38 15.92
C LEU A 80 2.10 -5.50 15.91
N LEU A 81 1.47 -5.36 14.74
CA LEU A 81 0.02 -5.45 14.57
C LEU A 81 -0.48 -6.88 14.34
N ARG A 82 0.41 -7.83 14.03
CA ARG A 82 0.08 -9.27 13.98
C ARG A 82 -0.27 -9.77 15.39
N LYS A 83 -1.28 -10.64 15.42
CA LYS A 83 -1.85 -11.26 16.63
C LYS A 83 -0.78 -11.86 17.53
#